data_AF-A0A2D8K5N8-F1
#
_entry.id   AF-A0A2D8K5N8-F1
#
_cell.length_a   1.000
_cell.length_b   1.000
_cell.length_c   1.000
_cell.angle_alpha   90.00
_cell.angle_beta   90.00
_cell.angle_gamma   90.00
#
_symmetry.space_group_name_H-M   'P 1'
#
loop_
_entity.id
_entity.type
_entity.pdbx_description
1 polymer ?
#
loop_
_entity_poly.entity_id
_entity_poly.type
_entity_poly.pdbx_seq_one_letter_code
_entity_poly.pdbx_strand_id
1 'polypeptide(L)'
;MTRYAPFHLEIAACLWEAVLTLRDRPAADPDALDRALAIRGTFDRLGAETLRPIILSWTATVERALQGLDDDCPFGFDWAYVGRWLTESVDWTHPHHPVLLSDATEQDAGQAWPTGIEETPSSRPTDIAGREDHLALLVRARSAIEYPEDLASHARSDLIAEIRSAEDHIERSSLPWPVKLHAAAIEHRYGTNIHAAIDETTLDAEIAAWCREWWKEAGDERDPATLGDETVSAIYFDGHPTDGCAKDLLQVTPPLLHTSLASKSVETGRYCVLSTAHLTVQTAGLLDGWASWPPTERPIDIAASVYGWFVPTRSLDEARQAQLPADLLRLMAFGRSRSFQFLLLDCDGDRSDDLPVHDW
;
A
#
# COMPACT_ATOMS: atom_id res chain seq x y z
N MET A 1 1.37 22.52 8.50
CA MET A 1 -0.02 22.03 8.50
C MET A 1 -0.20 21.14 7.28
N THR A 2 0.01 19.85 7.46
CA THR A 2 -0.06 18.85 6.38
C THR A 2 -1.54 18.61 6.06
N ARG A 3 -1.97 18.92 4.83
CA ARG A 3 -3.31 18.58 4.33
C ARG A 3 -3.41 17.06 4.34
N TYR A 4 -4.29 16.52 5.18
CA TYR A 4 -4.68 15.11 5.10
C TYR A 4 -5.49 14.92 3.82
N ALA A 5 -5.15 13.93 2.99
CA ALA A 5 -5.95 13.53 1.84
C ALA A 5 -7.26 12.90 2.35
N PRO A 6 -8.44 13.51 2.10
CA PRO A 6 -9.66 13.18 2.84
C PRO A 6 -10.46 12.00 2.26
N PHE A 7 -9.88 11.14 1.41
CA PHE A 7 -10.64 10.16 0.62
C PHE A 7 -10.19 8.70 0.74
N HIS A 8 -9.23 8.37 1.60
CA HIS A 8 -8.64 7.02 1.62
C HIS A 8 -9.65 5.92 1.98
N LEU A 9 -10.56 6.20 2.93
CA LEU A 9 -11.62 5.27 3.33
C LEU A 9 -12.73 5.20 2.27
N GLU A 10 -13.06 6.32 1.65
CA GLU A 10 -14.00 6.40 0.53
C GLU A 10 -13.51 5.57 -0.67
N ILE A 11 -12.21 5.64 -1.01
CA ILE A 11 -11.61 4.81 -2.08
C ILE A 11 -11.68 3.33 -1.73
N ALA A 12 -11.34 2.96 -0.49
CA ALA A 12 -11.35 1.58 -0.05
C ALA A 12 -12.76 0.97 -0.11
N ALA A 13 -13.77 1.69 0.39
CA ALA A 13 -15.17 1.28 0.29
C ALA A 13 -15.59 1.18 -1.18
N CYS A 14 -15.24 2.17 -1.98
CA CYS A 14 -15.59 2.23 -3.40
C CYS A 14 -14.98 1.08 -4.22
N LEU A 15 -13.75 0.69 -3.91
CA LEU A 15 -13.05 -0.42 -4.56
C LEU A 15 -13.78 -1.75 -4.35
N TRP A 16 -14.12 -2.06 -3.09
CA TRP A 16 -14.83 -3.28 -2.78
C TRP A 16 -16.23 -3.30 -3.42
N GLU A 17 -16.96 -2.19 -3.34
CA GLU A 17 -18.28 -2.05 -3.96
C GLU A 17 -18.26 -2.16 -5.48
N ALA A 18 -17.25 -1.59 -6.13
CA ALA A 18 -17.10 -1.66 -7.57
C ALA A 18 -16.82 -3.11 -8.02
N VAL A 19 -16.02 -3.88 -7.26
CA VAL A 19 -15.81 -5.31 -7.55
C VAL A 19 -17.10 -6.12 -7.39
N LEU A 20 -17.88 -5.88 -6.34
CA LEU A 20 -19.18 -6.54 -6.17
C LEU A 20 -20.15 -6.17 -7.29
N THR A 21 -20.18 -4.90 -7.69
CA THR A 21 -21.01 -4.41 -8.79
C THR A 21 -20.62 -5.07 -10.12
N LEU A 22 -19.33 -5.17 -10.43
CA LEU A 22 -18.83 -5.87 -11.62
C LEU A 22 -19.20 -7.37 -11.62
N ARG A 23 -19.25 -8.00 -10.44
CA ARG A 23 -19.62 -9.43 -10.27
C ARG A 23 -21.13 -9.70 -10.41
N ASP A 24 -21.94 -8.84 -9.79
CA ASP A 24 -23.36 -9.10 -9.56
C ASP A 24 -24.27 -8.35 -10.53
N ARG A 25 -23.79 -7.24 -11.09
CA ARG A 25 -24.50 -6.39 -12.05
C ARG A 25 -23.62 -6.01 -13.25
N PRO A 26 -23.09 -6.99 -14.00
CA PRO A 26 -22.31 -6.67 -15.19
C PRO A 26 -23.17 -5.95 -16.24
N ALA A 27 -22.51 -5.12 -17.04
CA ALA A 27 -23.09 -4.62 -18.28
C ALA A 27 -23.39 -5.78 -19.25
N ALA A 28 -24.30 -5.55 -20.19
CA ALA A 28 -24.78 -6.60 -21.09
C ALA A 28 -23.82 -6.92 -22.25
N ASP A 29 -22.66 -6.25 -22.32
CA ASP A 29 -21.64 -6.54 -23.33
C ASP A 29 -20.84 -7.82 -22.99
N PRO A 30 -20.34 -8.54 -24.00
CA PRO A 30 -19.62 -9.80 -23.79
C PRO A 30 -18.41 -9.69 -22.85
N ASP A 31 -17.62 -8.61 -22.96
CA ASP A 31 -16.40 -8.44 -22.17
C ASP A 31 -16.71 -8.22 -20.68
N ALA A 32 -17.78 -7.49 -20.37
CA ALA A 32 -18.26 -7.31 -19.00
C ALA A 32 -18.82 -8.62 -18.40
N LEU A 33 -19.50 -9.44 -19.20
CA LEU A 33 -19.99 -10.75 -18.76
C LEU A 33 -18.84 -11.73 -18.48
N ASP A 34 -17.83 -11.78 -19.36
CA ASP A 34 -16.65 -12.61 -19.17
C ASP A 34 -15.85 -12.19 -17.93
N ARG A 35 -15.71 -10.88 -17.71
CA ARG A 35 -15.09 -10.34 -16.48
C ARG A 35 -15.88 -10.73 -15.23
N ALA A 36 -17.21 -10.64 -15.27
CA ALA A 36 -18.03 -11.04 -14.13
C ALA A 36 -17.87 -12.53 -13.79
N LEU A 37 -17.76 -13.40 -14.81
CA LEU A 37 -17.46 -14.81 -14.63
C LEU A 37 -16.07 -15.04 -14.04
N ALA A 38 -15.06 -14.30 -14.49
CA ALA A 38 -13.70 -14.35 -13.94
C ALA A 38 -13.65 -13.90 -12.47
N ILE A 39 -14.36 -12.81 -12.13
CA ILE A 39 -14.51 -12.34 -10.75
C ILE A 39 -15.21 -13.41 -9.90
N ARG A 40 -16.32 -13.99 -10.36
CA ARG A 40 -17.01 -15.08 -9.64
C ARG A 40 -16.11 -16.27 -9.40
N GLY A 41 -15.38 -16.73 -10.42
CA GLY A 41 -14.42 -17.83 -10.28
C GLY A 41 -13.30 -17.52 -9.27
N THR A 42 -12.91 -16.26 -9.13
CA THR A 42 -11.96 -15.80 -8.11
C THR A 42 -12.57 -15.85 -6.71
N PHE A 43 -13.81 -15.39 -6.55
CA PHE A 43 -14.56 -15.48 -5.29
C PHE A 43 -14.77 -16.92 -4.84
N ASP A 44 -15.13 -17.83 -5.75
CA ASP A 44 -15.35 -19.24 -5.45
C ASP A 44 -14.06 -19.95 -5.01
N ARG A 45 -12.91 -19.50 -5.53
CA ARG A 45 -11.59 -20.11 -5.24
C ARG A 45 -10.95 -19.60 -3.96
N LEU A 46 -10.96 -18.27 -3.76
CA LEU A 46 -10.23 -17.62 -2.66
C LEU A 46 -11.12 -17.30 -1.46
N GLY A 47 -12.43 -17.19 -1.67
CA GLY A 47 -13.36 -16.66 -0.68
C GLY A 47 -13.25 -15.14 -0.53
N ALA A 48 -14.36 -14.52 -0.12
CA ALA A 48 -14.42 -13.07 0.08
C ALA A 48 -13.46 -12.58 1.18
N GLU A 49 -13.15 -13.42 2.16
CA GLU A 49 -12.23 -13.10 3.27
C GLU A 49 -10.79 -12.88 2.82
N THR A 50 -10.31 -13.68 1.86
CA THR A 50 -8.96 -13.60 1.30
C THR A 50 -8.87 -12.56 0.19
N LEU A 51 -9.94 -12.42 -0.59
CA LEU A 51 -9.98 -11.52 -1.74
C LEU A 51 -10.10 -10.04 -1.34
N ARG A 52 -10.78 -9.76 -0.22
CA ARG A 52 -10.98 -8.39 0.29
C ARG A 52 -9.68 -7.66 0.62
N PRO A 53 -8.72 -8.20 1.42
CA PRO A 53 -7.46 -7.50 1.67
C PRO A 53 -6.64 -7.27 0.40
N ILE A 54 -6.71 -8.17 -0.59
CA ILE A 54 -6.04 -8.01 -1.89
C ILE A 54 -6.60 -6.78 -2.62
N ILE A 55 -7.93 -6.68 -2.75
CA ILE A 55 -8.56 -5.54 -3.43
C ILE A 55 -8.33 -4.23 -2.68
N LEU A 56 -8.41 -4.25 -1.35
CA LEU A 56 -8.18 -3.07 -0.51
C LEU A 56 -6.72 -2.60 -0.53
N SER A 57 -5.76 -3.47 -0.86
CA SER A 57 -4.36 -3.08 -1.04
C SER A 57 -4.16 -2.07 -2.19
N TRP A 58 -5.08 -2.02 -3.16
CA TRP A 58 -5.01 -1.13 -4.31
C TRP A 58 -5.44 0.31 -4.02
N THR A 59 -5.92 0.59 -2.82
CA THR A 59 -6.45 1.91 -2.43
C THR A 59 -5.44 3.04 -2.67
N ALA A 60 -4.17 2.85 -2.32
CA ALA A 60 -3.12 3.85 -2.54
C ALA A 60 -2.78 4.04 -4.04
N THR A 61 -2.92 2.98 -4.84
CA THR A 61 -2.69 3.04 -6.29
C THR A 61 -3.78 3.85 -6.98
N VAL A 62 -5.04 3.61 -6.61
CA VAL A 62 -6.19 4.38 -7.11
C VAL A 62 -6.12 5.84 -6.66
N GLU A 63 -5.72 6.10 -5.42
CA GLU A 63 -5.52 7.47 -4.91
C GLU A 63 -4.50 8.25 -5.73
N ARG A 64 -3.37 7.62 -6.07
CA ARG A 64 -2.35 8.22 -6.93
C ARG A 64 -2.85 8.45 -8.36
N ALA A 65 -3.63 7.51 -8.90
CA ALA A 65 -4.21 7.63 -10.23
C ALA A 65 -5.23 8.78 -10.31
N LEU A 66 -6.01 8.99 -9.23
CA LEU A 66 -6.93 10.12 -9.08
C LEU A 66 -6.20 11.47 -8.97
N GLN A 67 -5.06 11.53 -8.27
CA GLN A 67 -4.26 12.75 -8.14
C GLN A 67 -3.60 13.20 -9.45
N GLY A 68 -3.51 12.31 -10.45
CA GLY A 68 -2.97 12.61 -11.78
C GLY A 68 -4.03 13.09 -12.79
N LEU A 69 -5.30 13.14 -12.41
CA LEU A 69 -6.37 13.72 -13.23
C LEU A 69 -6.41 15.24 -12.98
N ASP A 70 -6.41 16.03 -14.06
CA ASP A 70 -6.40 17.50 -14.02
C ASP A 70 -7.52 18.08 -13.13
N ASP A 71 -7.24 19.25 -12.53
CA ASP A 71 -7.94 19.95 -11.41
C ASP A 71 -9.44 20.32 -11.66
N ASP A 72 -10.06 19.79 -12.72
CA ASP A 72 -11.41 20.12 -13.19
C ASP A 72 -12.54 19.35 -12.50
N CYS A 73 -12.28 18.73 -11.34
CA CYS A 73 -13.33 18.19 -10.48
C CYS A 73 -13.58 19.09 -9.25
N PRO A 74 -14.29 20.22 -9.42
CA PRO A 74 -14.45 21.21 -8.36
C PRO A 74 -15.26 20.70 -7.15
N PHE A 75 -15.95 19.56 -7.27
CA PHE A 75 -16.79 19.01 -6.21
C PHE A 75 -16.84 17.47 -6.23
N GLY A 76 -15.78 16.82 -5.74
CA GLY A 76 -15.91 15.50 -5.15
C GLY A 76 -15.35 14.32 -5.95
N PHE A 77 -15.25 13.21 -5.23
CA PHE A 77 -14.75 11.92 -5.68
C PHE A 77 -15.60 11.33 -6.82
N ASP A 78 -15.01 11.06 -8.00
CA ASP A 78 -15.71 10.38 -9.10
C ASP A 78 -15.80 8.87 -8.82
N TRP A 79 -16.93 8.46 -8.23
CA TRP A 79 -17.24 7.05 -7.96
C TRP A 79 -17.22 6.17 -9.22
N ALA A 80 -17.50 6.73 -10.40
CA ALA A 80 -17.46 5.99 -11.66
C ALA A 80 -16.02 5.75 -12.14
N TYR A 81 -15.05 6.54 -11.68
CA TYR A 81 -13.64 6.34 -12.01
C TYR A 81 -13.12 5.01 -11.45
N VAL A 82 -13.43 4.66 -10.20
CA VAL A 82 -12.93 3.43 -9.56
C VAL A 82 -13.36 2.18 -10.31
N GLY A 83 -14.61 2.12 -10.78
CA GLY A 83 -15.11 1.01 -11.59
C GLY A 83 -14.42 0.90 -12.96
N ARG A 84 -14.15 2.04 -13.61
CA ARG A 84 -13.37 2.09 -14.86
C ARG A 84 -11.93 1.64 -14.63
N TRP A 85 -11.31 2.15 -13.57
CA TRP A 85 -9.95 1.79 -13.19
C TRP A 85 -9.79 0.28 -12.94
N LEU A 86 -10.72 -0.35 -12.22
CA LEU A 86 -10.74 -1.81 -12.01
C LEU A 86 -10.91 -2.62 -13.30
N THR A 87 -11.60 -2.05 -14.28
CA THR A 87 -11.83 -2.68 -15.58
C THR A 87 -10.57 -2.61 -16.46
N GLU A 88 -9.83 -1.51 -16.37
CA GLU A 88 -8.68 -1.21 -17.22
C GLU A 88 -7.34 -1.65 -16.61
N SER A 89 -7.24 -1.76 -15.29
CA SER A 89 -5.97 -1.91 -14.56
C SER A 89 -5.80 -3.27 -13.87
N VAL A 90 -6.83 -4.12 -13.85
CA VAL A 90 -6.79 -5.41 -13.14
C VAL A 90 -7.03 -6.56 -14.12
N ASP A 91 -6.11 -7.52 -14.11
CA ASP A 91 -6.31 -8.83 -14.72
C ASP A 91 -7.01 -9.78 -13.74
N TRP A 92 -8.25 -10.12 -14.07
CA TRP A 92 -9.10 -11.06 -13.32
C TRP A 92 -8.94 -12.51 -13.78
N THR A 93 -8.22 -12.75 -14.87
CA THR A 93 -8.07 -14.07 -15.50
C THR A 93 -6.89 -14.86 -14.92
N HIS A 94 -6.04 -14.20 -14.14
CA HIS A 94 -4.86 -14.81 -13.54
C HIS A 94 -5.23 -16.00 -12.61
N PRO A 95 -4.54 -17.15 -12.72
CA PRO A 95 -4.99 -18.42 -12.14
C PRO A 95 -4.96 -18.46 -10.61
N HIS A 96 -4.15 -17.61 -9.96
CA HIS A 96 -3.94 -17.68 -8.50
C HIS A 96 -4.63 -16.57 -7.71
N HIS A 97 -4.72 -15.35 -8.24
CA HIS A 97 -5.39 -14.17 -7.65
C HIS A 97 -5.39 -13.04 -8.69
N PRO A 98 -6.27 -12.03 -8.59
CA PRO A 98 -6.29 -10.93 -9.54
C PRO A 98 -5.04 -10.06 -9.38
N VAL A 99 -4.45 -9.66 -10.50
CA VAL A 99 -3.15 -8.96 -10.55
C VAL A 99 -3.34 -7.61 -11.22
N LEU A 100 -2.62 -6.58 -10.77
CA LEU A 100 -2.60 -5.33 -11.50
C LEU A 100 -1.85 -5.55 -12.82
N LEU A 101 -2.39 -5.06 -13.93
CA LEU A 101 -1.77 -5.22 -15.26
C LEU A 101 -0.36 -4.60 -15.34
N SER A 102 -0.01 -3.71 -14.40
CA SER A 102 1.36 -3.19 -14.22
C SER A 102 2.34 -4.20 -13.61
N ASP A 103 1.87 -5.25 -12.92
CA ASP A 103 2.67 -6.31 -12.28
C ASP A 103 2.76 -7.59 -13.13
N ALA A 104 1.89 -7.75 -14.12
CA ALA A 104 1.79 -8.96 -14.95
C ALA A 104 3.00 -9.20 -15.89
N THR A 105 3.88 -8.22 -16.07
CA THR A 105 5.11 -8.37 -16.87
C THR A 105 6.28 -9.03 -16.13
N GLU A 106 6.19 -9.27 -14.81
CA GLU A 106 7.33 -9.77 -14.02
C GLU A 106 7.14 -11.16 -13.37
N GLN A 107 5.93 -11.76 -13.40
CA GLN A 107 5.62 -12.94 -12.56
C GLN A 107 5.46 -14.31 -13.26
N ASP A 108 5.75 -14.47 -14.55
CA ASP A 108 5.65 -15.77 -15.23
C ASP A 108 6.97 -16.57 -15.20
N ALA A 109 7.42 -16.99 -14.00
CA ALA A 109 8.43 -18.04 -13.87
C ALA A 109 8.41 -18.73 -12.49
N GLY A 110 7.65 -19.82 -12.38
CA GLY A 110 8.09 -21.01 -11.66
C GLY A 110 7.60 -21.21 -10.22
N GLN A 111 6.45 -21.86 -10.06
CA GLN A 111 6.05 -22.55 -8.83
C GLN A 111 5.78 -24.04 -9.08
N ALA A 112 6.41 -24.91 -8.27
CA ALA A 112 5.82 -26.17 -7.78
C ALA A 112 6.66 -26.79 -6.65
N TRP A 113 6.04 -27.00 -5.49
CA TRP A 113 6.54 -27.80 -4.34
C TRP A 113 5.96 -29.24 -4.39
N PRO A 114 6.50 -30.20 -3.60
CA PRO A 114 5.75 -30.61 -2.40
C PRO A 114 6.56 -31.08 -1.17
N THR A 115 6.14 -30.56 -0.01
CA THR A 115 5.81 -31.16 1.31
C THR A 115 6.39 -32.51 1.80
N GLY A 116 6.85 -32.50 3.07
CA GLY A 116 6.96 -33.67 3.97
C GLY A 116 7.69 -33.36 5.29
N ILE A 117 7.01 -33.53 6.43
CA ILE A 117 7.29 -33.01 7.79
C ILE A 117 8.07 -34.01 8.66
N GLU A 118 9.03 -33.57 9.50
CA GLU A 118 9.10 -33.84 10.96
C GLU A 118 10.35 -33.22 11.66
N GLU A 119 10.11 -32.70 12.88
CA GLU A 119 10.90 -31.85 13.78
C GLU A 119 12.03 -32.63 14.54
N THR A 120 13.23 -32.14 14.90
CA THR A 120 13.67 -31.09 15.89
C THR A 120 15.20 -31.31 16.13
N PRO A 121 15.98 -30.52 16.91
CA PRO A 121 15.89 -29.10 17.32
C PRO A 121 17.21 -28.29 17.13
N SER A 122 17.03 -26.98 16.93
CA SER A 122 17.83 -25.86 17.47
C SER A 122 19.36 -25.79 17.28
N SER A 123 19.79 -24.80 16.50
CA SER A 123 20.91 -23.90 16.82
C SER A 123 20.59 -22.52 16.23
N ARG A 124 20.81 -21.46 17.02
CA ARG A 124 20.36 -20.08 16.73
C ARG A 124 20.93 -19.55 15.39
N PRO A 125 20.17 -18.78 14.59
CA PRO A 125 20.71 -18.15 13.39
C PRO A 125 21.59 -16.95 13.75
N THR A 126 22.76 -16.91 13.14
CA THR A 126 23.67 -15.76 13.12
C THR A 126 23.07 -14.69 12.23
N ASP A 127 22.73 -13.53 12.79
CA ASP A 127 22.15 -12.40 12.05
C ASP A 127 23.13 -11.96 10.95
N ILE A 128 22.68 -11.91 9.69
CA ILE A 128 23.51 -11.50 8.54
C ILE A 128 23.68 -9.98 8.59
N ALA A 129 24.88 -9.52 8.95
CA ALA A 129 25.10 -8.11 9.30
C ALA A 129 25.48 -7.22 8.11
N GLY A 130 25.90 -7.78 6.96
CA GLY A 130 26.27 -6.97 5.79
C GLY A 130 26.32 -7.70 4.44
N ARG A 131 26.57 -6.93 3.37
CA ARG A 131 26.68 -7.44 1.98
C ARG A 131 27.71 -8.57 1.83
N GLU A 132 28.83 -8.48 2.53
CA GLU A 132 29.90 -9.49 2.49
C GLU A 132 29.44 -10.81 3.11
N ASP A 133 28.68 -10.77 4.20
CA ASP A 133 28.09 -11.96 4.84
C ASP A 133 27.06 -12.62 3.91
N HIS A 134 26.25 -11.81 3.22
CA HIS A 134 25.30 -12.31 2.22
C HIS A 134 26.00 -12.97 1.04
N LEU A 135 27.09 -12.38 0.51
CA LEU A 135 27.89 -12.99 -0.54
C LEU A 135 28.56 -14.29 -0.07
N ALA A 136 29.07 -14.34 1.16
CA ALA A 136 29.63 -15.55 1.74
C ALA A 136 28.58 -16.66 1.89
N LEU A 137 27.35 -16.31 2.28
CA LEU A 137 26.21 -17.22 2.32
C LEU A 137 25.87 -17.77 0.92
N LEU A 138 25.80 -16.93 -0.10
CA LEU A 138 25.55 -17.36 -1.48
C LEU A 138 26.66 -18.30 -2.00
N VAL A 139 27.92 -18.05 -1.65
CA VAL A 139 29.04 -18.94 -2.00
C VAL A 139 28.88 -20.30 -1.32
N ARG A 140 28.48 -20.33 -0.05
CA ARG A 140 28.18 -21.57 0.68
C ARG A 140 26.98 -22.31 0.08
N ALA A 141 25.90 -21.59 -0.24
CA ALA A 141 24.71 -22.14 -0.89
C ALA A 141 25.06 -22.77 -2.25
N ARG A 142 25.84 -22.08 -3.09
CA ARG A 142 26.33 -22.62 -4.36
C ARG A 142 27.18 -23.87 -4.16
N SER A 143 28.13 -23.83 -3.22
CA SER A 143 29.01 -24.98 -2.95
C SER A 143 28.21 -26.21 -2.50
N ALA A 144 27.14 -26.02 -1.72
CA ALA A 144 26.24 -27.09 -1.30
C ALA A 144 25.42 -27.70 -2.46
N ILE A 145 25.09 -26.90 -3.47
CA ILE A 145 24.40 -27.37 -4.69
C ILE A 145 25.38 -28.12 -5.60
N GLU A 146 26.60 -27.60 -5.75
CA GLU A 146 27.65 -28.21 -6.59
C GLU A 146 28.21 -29.52 -6.00
N TYR A 147 28.34 -29.59 -4.67
CA TYR A 147 28.94 -30.71 -3.94
C TYR A 147 28.04 -31.18 -2.78
N PRO A 148 26.90 -31.82 -3.06
CA PRO A 148 25.90 -32.15 -2.04
C PRO A 148 26.36 -33.24 -1.04
N GLU A 149 27.33 -34.07 -1.45
CA GLU A 149 27.92 -35.15 -0.64
C GLU A 149 28.85 -34.60 0.46
N ASP A 150 29.42 -33.41 0.27
CA ASP A 150 30.38 -32.79 1.18
C ASP A 150 29.71 -32.09 2.37
N LEU A 151 28.37 -31.95 2.33
CA LEU A 151 27.60 -31.24 3.35
C LEU A 151 26.86 -32.21 4.28
N ALA A 152 27.33 -32.30 5.52
CA ALA A 152 26.67 -33.05 6.57
C ALA A 152 25.23 -32.57 6.80
N SER A 153 24.33 -33.49 7.19
CA SER A 153 22.90 -33.20 7.32
C SER A 153 22.56 -32.04 8.27
N HIS A 154 23.31 -31.87 9.36
CA HIS A 154 23.12 -30.75 10.29
C HIS A 154 23.55 -29.42 9.65
N ALA A 155 24.71 -29.40 8.98
CA ALA A 155 25.22 -28.24 8.26
C ALA A 155 24.31 -27.81 7.09
N ARG A 156 23.55 -28.76 6.52
CA ARG A 156 22.52 -28.49 5.52
C ARG A 156 21.32 -27.75 6.12
N SER A 157 20.83 -28.20 7.27
CA SER A 157 19.73 -27.53 7.98
C SER A 157 20.12 -26.12 8.43
N ASP A 158 21.33 -25.94 8.93
CA ASP A 158 21.85 -24.63 9.34
C ASP A 158 21.94 -23.68 8.13
N LEU A 159 22.47 -24.17 6.99
CA LEU A 159 22.53 -23.39 5.76
C LEU A 159 21.14 -22.97 5.25
N ILE A 160 20.14 -23.86 5.32
CA ILE A 160 18.75 -23.52 4.98
C ILE A 160 18.19 -22.44 5.92
N ALA A 161 18.47 -22.53 7.22
CA ALA A 161 18.04 -21.53 8.19
C ALA A 161 18.69 -20.16 7.94
N GLU A 162 19.99 -20.15 7.61
CA GLU A 162 20.70 -18.93 7.24
C GLU A 162 20.16 -18.32 5.94
N ILE A 163 19.87 -19.14 4.92
CA ILE A 163 19.23 -18.68 3.67
C ILE A 163 17.86 -18.07 3.95
N ARG A 164 17.00 -18.75 4.73
CA ARG A 164 15.69 -18.19 5.12
C ARG A 164 15.81 -16.89 5.89
N SER A 165 16.77 -16.78 6.81
CA SER A 165 17.03 -15.53 7.53
C SER A 165 17.48 -14.41 6.59
N ALA A 166 18.22 -14.73 5.52
CA ALA A 166 18.62 -13.78 4.48
C ALA A 166 17.42 -13.35 3.63
N GLU A 167 16.56 -14.30 3.24
CA GLU A 167 15.31 -14.07 2.52
C GLU A 167 14.40 -13.14 3.33
N ASP A 168 14.12 -13.48 4.59
CA ASP A 168 13.33 -12.67 5.51
C ASP A 168 13.89 -11.24 5.65
N HIS A 169 15.22 -11.10 5.63
CA HIS A 169 15.89 -9.80 5.77
C HIS A 169 15.81 -8.96 4.50
N ILE A 170 15.84 -9.59 3.32
CA ILE A 170 15.64 -8.94 2.02
C ILE A 170 14.16 -8.57 1.81
N GLU A 171 13.23 -9.43 2.23
CA GLU A 171 11.79 -9.11 2.22
C GLU A 171 11.48 -7.91 3.12
N ARG A 172 12.17 -7.79 4.26
CA ARG A 172 12.08 -6.64 5.18
C ARG A 172 12.90 -5.43 4.73
N SER A 173 13.73 -5.52 3.71
CA SER A 173 14.41 -4.35 3.14
C SER A 173 15.08 -4.72 1.83
N SER A 174 14.64 -4.10 0.73
CA SER A 174 15.26 -4.30 -0.59
C SER A 174 16.74 -3.93 -0.61
N LEU A 175 17.21 -3.15 0.38
CA LEU A 175 18.62 -2.91 0.68
C LEU A 175 18.86 -3.23 2.17
N PRO A 176 19.29 -4.45 2.53
CA PRO A 176 19.35 -4.87 3.93
C PRO A 176 20.60 -4.39 4.69
N TRP A 177 21.52 -3.70 4.00
CA TRP A 177 22.81 -3.27 4.53
C TRP A 177 23.09 -1.81 4.17
N PRO A 178 23.91 -1.09 4.96
CA PRO A 178 24.34 0.27 4.64
C PRO A 178 25.00 0.37 3.26
N VAL A 179 24.61 1.39 2.50
CA VAL A 179 25.21 1.74 1.21
C VAL A 179 25.91 3.08 1.31
N LYS A 180 27.03 3.22 0.60
CA LYS A 180 27.71 4.50 0.43
C LYS A 180 27.10 5.18 -0.79
N LEU A 181 26.69 6.43 -0.63
CA LEU A 181 26.07 7.26 -1.65
C LEU A 181 26.91 8.53 -1.78
N HIS A 182 27.37 8.82 -2.98
CA HIS A 182 27.98 10.09 -3.31
C HIS A 182 26.84 11.08 -3.60
N ALA A 183 26.76 12.18 -2.86
CA ALA A 183 25.73 13.19 -3.05
C ALA A 183 26.35 14.55 -3.34
N ALA A 184 25.63 15.39 -4.10
CA ALA A 184 26.00 16.78 -4.31
C ALA A 184 24.79 17.70 -4.15
N ALA A 185 24.99 18.82 -3.48
CA ALA A 185 24.05 19.92 -3.43
C ALA A 185 24.57 21.06 -4.31
N ILE A 186 23.79 21.44 -5.31
CA ILE A 186 24.04 22.60 -6.16
C ILE A 186 23.10 23.72 -5.70
N GLU A 187 23.66 24.73 -5.07
CA GLU A 187 22.94 25.96 -4.69
C GLU A 187 23.05 26.98 -5.81
N HIS A 188 21.93 27.55 -6.23
CA HIS A 188 21.87 28.56 -7.29
C HIS A 188 20.68 29.49 -7.08
N ARG A 189 20.54 30.51 -7.92
CA ARG A 189 19.51 31.58 -7.72
C ARG A 189 18.05 31.11 -7.67
N TYR A 190 17.74 29.90 -8.13
CA TYR A 190 16.37 29.34 -8.11
C TYR A 190 16.13 28.33 -6.99
N GLY A 191 17.13 28.02 -6.17
CA GLY A 191 17.03 27.06 -5.08
C GLY A 191 18.22 26.11 -5.00
N THR A 192 17.97 24.90 -4.52
CA THR A 192 18.98 23.86 -4.35
C THR A 192 18.57 22.61 -5.13
N ASN A 193 19.44 22.12 -5.99
CA ASN A 193 19.32 20.80 -6.62
C ASN A 193 20.19 19.78 -5.89
N ILE A 194 19.65 18.59 -5.64
CA ILE A 194 20.37 17.51 -4.98
C ILE A 194 20.55 16.36 -5.97
N HIS A 195 21.80 15.97 -6.19
CA HIS A 195 22.18 14.83 -7.01
C HIS A 195 22.75 13.73 -6.12
N ALA A 196 22.53 12.48 -6.48
CA ALA A 196 23.00 11.33 -5.74
C ALA A 196 23.35 10.17 -6.67
N ALA A 197 24.47 9.50 -6.41
CA ALA A 197 24.93 8.35 -7.17
C ALA A 197 25.65 7.33 -6.27
N ILE A 198 25.82 6.10 -6.78
CA ILE A 198 26.51 5.01 -6.07
C ILE A 198 28.05 5.12 -6.13
N ASP A 199 28.57 5.95 -7.03
CA ASP A 199 29.99 6.20 -7.22
C ASP A 199 30.24 7.66 -7.65
N GLU A 200 31.47 8.13 -7.45
CA GLU A 200 31.88 9.51 -7.72
C GLU A 200 31.81 9.88 -9.20
N THR A 201 32.15 8.95 -10.10
CA THR A 201 32.16 9.21 -11.54
C THR A 201 30.75 9.46 -12.08
N THR A 202 29.78 8.67 -11.61
CA THR A 202 28.37 8.87 -11.95
C THR A 202 27.84 10.19 -11.37
N LEU A 203 28.23 10.56 -10.14
CA LEU A 203 27.85 11.85 -9.55
C LEU A 203 28.40 13.02 -10.36
N ASP A 204 29.65 12.93 -10.79
CA ASP A 204 30.31 13.98 -11.58
C ASP A 204 29.65 14.16 -12.94
N ALA A 205 29.22 13.07 -13.57
CA ALA A 205 28.45 13.11 -14.82
C ALA A 205 27.08 13.81 -14.63
N GLU A 206 26.38 13.55 -13.52
CA GLU A 206 25.10 14.20 -13.18
C GLU A 206 25.27 15.71 -12.95
N ILE A 207 26.30 16.11 -12.19
CA ILE A 207 26.61 17.54 -11.97
C ILE A 207 26.97 18.21 -13.29
N ALA A 208 27.80 17.56 -14.12
CA ALA A 208 28.16 18.10 -15.41
C ALA A 208 26.94 18.22 -16.33
N ALA A 209 26.04 17.22 -16.36
CA ALA A 209 24.79 17.28 -17.11
C ALA A 209 23.94 18.49 -16.70
N TRP A 210 23.81 18.75 -15.40
CA TRP A 210 23.16 19.96 -14.89
C TRP A 210 23.86 21.24 -15.38
N CYS A 211 25.19 21.32 -15.27
CA CYS A 211 25.95 22.46 -15.79
C CYS A 211 25.77 22.66 -17.31
N ARG A 212 25.60 21.57 -18.09
CA ARG A 212 25.33 21.66 -19.54
C ARG A 212 23.95 22.23 -19.84
N GLU A 213 22.94 21.86 -19.05
CA GLU A 213 21.58 22.40 -19.18
C GLU A 213 21.57 23.92 -18.98
N TRP A 214 22.33 24.40 -17.99
CA TRP A 214 22.42 25.83 -17.65
C TRP A 214 23.59 26.55 -18.32
N TRP A 215 24.29 25.90 -19.27
CA TRP A 215 25.54 26.40 -19.87
C TRP A 215 25.43 27.79 -20.49
N LYS A 216 24.27 28.13 -21.07
CA LYS A 216 24.03 29.45 -21.67
C LYS A 216 24.21 30.60 -20.68
N GLU A 217 24.05 30.34 -19.39
CA GLU A 217 24.22 31.35 -18.34
C GLU A 217 25.69 31.61 -18.02
N ALA A 218 26.58 30.64 -18.27
CA ALA A 218 28.01 30.73 -17.97
C ALA A 218 28.75 31.70 -18.91
N GLY A 219 28.14 32.08 -20.03
CA GLY A 219 28.71 33.03 -20.98
C GLY A 219 29.93 32.52 -21.75
N ASP A 220 30.19 31.20 -21.73
CA ASP A 220 31.25 30.56 -22.50
C ASP A 220 30.76 30.16 -23.90
N GLU A 221 31.50 30.55 -24.94
CA GLU A 221 31.13 30.31 -26.35
C GLU A 221 31.45 28.89 -26.83
N ARG A 222 32.18 28.09 -26.05
CA ARG A 222 32.51 26.70 -26.41
C ARG A 222 31.27 25.81 -26.29
N ASP A 223 31.20 24.79 -27.14
CA ASP A 223 30.14 23.79 -27.09
C ASP A 223 30.35 22.83 -25.89
N PRO A 224 29.44 22.82 -24.89
CA PRO A 224 29.57 21.99 -23.70
C PRO A 224 29.50 20.48 -23.99
N ALA A 225 28.96 20.07 -25.15
CA ALA A 225 28.93 18.66 -25.55
C ALA A 225 30.31 18.12 -25.97
N THR A 226 31.26 19.01 -26.25
CA THR A 226 32.64 18.65 -26.66
C THR A 226 33.63 18.60 -25.50
N LEU A 227 33.19 19.01 -24.31
CA LEU A 227 34.00 19.12 -23.10
C LEU A 227 33.74 17.95 -22.15
N GLY A 228 34.80 17.46 -21.50
CA GLY A 228 34.70 16.45 -20.44
C GLY A 228 34.01 17.00 -19.19
N ASP A 229 33.39 16.12 -18.41
CA ASP A 229 32.52 16.47 -17.28
C ASP A 229 33.19 17.40 -16.26
N GLU A 230 34.43 17.08 -15.85
CA GLU A 230 35.22 17.91 -14.93
C GLU A 230 35.46 19.32 -15.47
N THR A 231 35.75 19.44 -16.78
CA THR A 231 36.00 20.73 -17.44
C THR A 231 34.73 21.57 -17.49
N VAL A 232 33.59 20.94 -17.78
CA VAL A 232 32.28 21.61 -17.82
C VAL A 232 31.93 22.18 -16.45
N SER A 233 32.01 21.36 -15.40
CA SER A 233 31.67 21.83 -14.04
C SER A 233 32.59 22.96 -13.59
N ALA A 234 33.91 22.86 -13.83
CA ALA A 234 34.86 23.90 -13.47
C ALA A 234 34.53 25.24 -14.14
N ILE A 235 34.32 25.25 -15.46
CA ILE A 235 33.99 26.47 -16.21
C ILE A 235 32.68 27.08 -15.73
N TYR A 236 31.65 26.25 -15.50
CA TYR A 236 30.35 26.73 -15.08
C TYR A 236 30.42 27.46 -13.72
N PHE A 237 31.04 26.84 -12.71
CA PHE A 237 31.12 27.42 -11.37
C PHE A 237 32.11 28.59 -11.27
N ASP A 238 33.19 28.60 -12.07
CA ASP A 238 34.08 29.78 -12.18
C ASP A 238 33.34 30.99 -12.79
N GLY A 239 32.41 30.75 -13.71
CA GLY A 239 31.56 31.78 -14.31
C GLY A 239 30.43 32.28 -13.40
N HIS A 240 30.07 31.52 -12.37
CA HIS A 240 28.94 31.80 -11.47
C HIS A 240 29.35 31.76 -9.99
N PRO A 241 30.02 32.80 -9.48
CA PRO A 241 30.50 32.82 -8.09
C PRO A 241 29.39 32.85 -7.04
N THR A 242 28.13 33.06 -7.44
CA THR A 242 26.95 32.96 -6.56
C THR A 242 26.38 31.55 -6.47
N ASP A 243 26.75 30.68 -7.42
CA ASP A 243 26.32 29.30 -7.45
C ASP A 243 27.41 28.45 -6.79
N GLY A 244 27.01 27.47 -5.99
CA GLY A 244 27.93 26.62 -5.23
C GLY A 244 27.61 25.15 -5.42
N CYS A 245 28.63 24.30 -5.49
CA CYS A 245 28.47 22.86 -5.45
C CYS A 245 29.25 22.28 -4.27
N ALA A 246 28.55 21.57 -3.40
CA ALA A 246 29.13 20.83 -2.29
C ALA A 246 28.89 19.34 -2.51
N LYS A 247 29.96 18.54 -2.52
CA LYS A 247 29.90 17.08 -2.59
C LYS A 247 30.12 16.47 -1.21
N ASP A 248 29.40 15.40 -0.91
CA ASP A 248 29.55 14.64 0.33
C ASP A 248 29.42 13.12 0.07
N LEU A 249 30.04 12.33 0.92
CA LEU A 249 29.92 10.87 0.92
C LEU A 249 29.04 10.44 2.09
N LEU A 250 27.81 10.08 1.78
CA LEU A 250 26.80 9.70 2.76
C LEU A 250 26.81 8.19 2.94
N GLN A 251 26.90 7.73 4.19
CA GLN A 251 26.52 6.36 4.51
C GLN A 251 25.02 6.32 4.76
N VAL A 252 24.28 5.88 3.76
CA VAL A 252 22.85 5.66 3.90
C VAL A 252 22.68 4.27 4.48
N THR A 253 22.27 4.20 5.74
CA THR A 253 21.71 2.96 6.27
C THR A 253 20.27 2.92 5.81
N PRO A 254 19.90 1.99 4.91
CA PRO A 254 18.49 1.78 4.59
C PRO A 254 17.80 1.54 5.92
N PRO A 255 16.68 2.22 6.19
CA PRO A 255 15.90 1.85 7.35
C PRO A 255 15.64 0.36 7.20
N LEU A 256 16.04 -0.43 8.21
CA LEU A 256 15.39 -1.71 8.39
C LEU A 256 13.90 -1.37 8.30
N LEU A 257 13.12 -2.03 7.44
CA LEU A 257 11.69 -2.07 7.71
C LEU A 257 11.61 -2.89 9.00
N HIS A 258 11.89 -2.22 10.11
CA HIS A 258 11.24 -2.52 11.35
C HIS A 258 9.78 -2.60 10.91
N THR A 259 9.15 -3.74 11.16
CA THR A 259 7.71 -3.86 11.35
C THR A 259 7.22 -2.98 12.52
N SER A 260 7.90 -1.85 12.76
CA SER A 260 7.73 -0.82 13.77
C SER A 260 8.49 0.45 13.35
N LEU A 261 8.23 0.98 12.14
CA LEU A 261 7.82 2.38 12.17
C LEU A 261 6.59 2.38 13.08
N ALA A 262 6.50 3.31 14.02
CA ALA A 262 5.17 3.82 14.32
C ALA A 262 4.65 4.38 12.97
N SER A 263 4.10 3.50 12.14
CA SER A 263 2.84 3.76 11.51
C SER A 263 2.07 4.55 12.56
N LYS A 264 1.49 5.69 12.21
CA LYS A 264 0.15 5.90 12.75
C LYS A 264 -0.51 4.56 12.50
N SER A 265 -0.66 3.74 13.55
CA SER A 265 -1.12 2.37 13.40
C SER A 265 -2.30 2.49 12.47
N VAL A 266 -2.24 1.84 11.30
CA VAL A 266 -3.44 1.75 10.48
C VAL A 266 -4.48 1.22 11.47
N GLU A 267 -5.49 2.05 11.74
CA GLU A 267 -6.43 1.75 12.81
C GLU A 267 -7.14 0.48 12.39
N THR A 268 -6.74 -0.64 12.97
CA THR A 268 -7.26 -1.95 12.61
C THR A 268 -8.50 -2.19 13.46
N GLY A 269 -9.64 -2.26 12.78
CA GLY A 269 -10.94 -2.45 13.38
C GLY A 269 -11.53 -3.81 13.03
N ARG A 270 -12.14 -4.48 14.01
CA ARG A 270 -13.10 -5.56 13.82
C ARG A 270 -14.48 -4.94 13.68
N TYR A 271 -15.24 -5.41 12.70
CA TYR A 271 -16.64 -5.07 12.56
C TYR A 271 -17.51 -6.32 12.58
N CYS A 272 -18.77 -6.16 12.92
CA CYS A 272 -19.77 -7.21 12.90
C CYS A 272 -20.92 -6.80 11.96
N VAL A 273 -21.31 -7.71 11.08
CA VAL A 273 -22.46 -7.53 10.20
C VAL A 273 -23.70 -8.06 10.92
N LEU A 274 -24.76 -7.25 10.96
CA LEU A 274 -26.04 -7.59 11.59
C LEU A 274 -27.20 -7.16 10.70
N SER A 275 -28.30 -7.89 10.77
CA SER A 275 -29.53 -7.52 10.08
C SER A 275 -30.02 -6.12 10.49
N THR A 276 -30.45 -5.31 9.53
CA THR A 276 -31.21 -4.07 9.79
C THR A 276 -32.54 -4.32 10.51
N ALA A 277 -33.01 -5.57 10.58
CA ALA A 277 -34.14 -5.96 11.42
C ALA A 277 -33.92 -5.70 12.92
N HIS A 278 -32.69 -5.43 13.37
CA HIS A 278 -32.41 -4.99 14.75
C HIS A 278 -32.62 -3.49 14.99
N LEU A 279 -33.01 -2.73 13.95
CA LEU A 279 -33.39 -1.33 14.04
C LEU A 279 -34.89 -1.16 13.85
N THR A 280 -35.45 -0.15 14.51
CA THR A 280 -36.79 0.36 14.15
C THR A 280 -36.71 1.18 12.86
N VAL A 281 -37.82 1.22 12.10
CA VAL A 281 -37.97 2.08 10.90
C VAL A 281 -37.64 3.54 11.20
N GLN A 282 -38.02 4.02 12.39
CA GLN A 282 -37.73 5.38 12.82
C GLN A 282 -36.22 5.63 12.90
N THR A 283 -35.47 4.70 13.50
CA THR A 283 -34.01 4.79 13.62
C THR A 283 -33.32 4.67 12.27
N ALA A 284 -33.78 3.77 11.39
CA ALA A 284 -33.29 3.67 10.01
C ALA A 284 -33.43 4.99 9.25
N GLY A 285 -34.61 5.63 9.31
CA GLY A 285 -34.83 6.93 8.68
C GLY A 285 -33.98 8.06 9.27
N LEU A 286 -33.66 8.00 10.56
CA LEU A 286 -32.70 8.93 11.19
C LEU A 286 -31.27 8.71 10.68
N LEU A 287 -30.84 7.45 10.52
CA LEU A 287 -29.53 7.13 9.97
C LEU A 287 -29.38 7.60 8.52
N ASP A 288 -30.40 7.42 7.68
CA ASP A 288 -30.44 7.98 6.33
C ASP A 288 -30.35 9.51 6.34
N GLY A 289 -31.14 10.15 7.20
CA GLY A 289 -31.10 11.60 7.38
C GLY A 289 -29.71 12.09 7.78
N TRP A 290 -29.10 11.51 8.80
CA TRP A 290 -27.78 11.90 9.29
C TRP A 290 -26.66 11.60 8.29
N ALA A 291 -26.78 10.52 7.49
CA ALA A 291 -25.79 10.18 6.48
C ALA A 291 -25.70 11.25 5.38
N SER A 292 -26.81 11.96 5.11
CA SER A 292 -26.86 13.07 4.16
C SER A 292 -26.26 14.39 4.69
N TRP A 293 -26.01 14.51 5.99
CA TRP A 293 -25.48 15.74 6.61
C TRP A 293 -23.95 15.83 6.52
N PRO A 294 -23.34 17.03 6.62
CA PRO A 294 -21.89 17.17 6.76
C PRO A 294 -21.37 16.42 8.01
N PRO A 295 -20.20 15.75 7.96
CA PRO A 295 -19.70 14.94 9.08
C PRO A 295 -19.61 15.70 10.42
N THR A 296 -19.29 16.98 10.40
CA THR A 296 -19.19 17.84 11.60
C THR A 296 -20.52 18.12 12.29
N GLU A 297 -21.64 17.89 11.61
CA GLU A 297 -22.99 18.18 12.07
C GLU A 297 -23.75 16.91 12.49
N ARG A 298 -23.17 15.73 12.23
CA ARG A 298 -23.80 14.45 12.57
C ARG A 298 -23.70 14.20 14.09
N PRO A 299 -24.75 13.64 14.72
CA PRO A 299 -24.67 13.24 16.12
C PRO A 299 -23.68 12.08 16.33
N ILE A 300 -23.45 11.27 15.30
CA ILE A 300 -22.51 10.15 15.26
C ILE A 300 -21.86 10.00 13.87
N ASP A 301 -20.62 9.48 13.85
CA ASP A 301 -19.84 9.26 12.63
C ASP A 301 -20.34 8.02 11.89
N ILE A 302 -21.47 8.14 11.21
CA ILE A 302 -22.05 7.06 10.40
C ILE A 302 -21.68 7.21 8.92
N ALA A 303 -21.66 6.09 8.21
CA ALA A 303 -21.58 6.05 6.76
C ALA A 303 -22.71 5.18 6.20
N ALA A 304 -23.35 5.64 5.12
CA ALA A 304 -24.36 4.87 4.41
C ALA A 304 -23.70 3.96 3.35
N SER A 305 -24.33 2.82 3.13
CA SER A 305 -24.08 1.88 2.04
C SER A 305 -25.40 1.64 1.29
N VAL A 306 -25.37 0.89 0.18
CA VAL A 306 -26.58 0.61 -0.63
C VAL A 306 -27.66 -0.13 0.17
N TYR A 307 -27.26 -0.93 1.16
CA TYR A 307 -28.15 -1.84 1.88
C TYR A 307 -28.23 -1.60 3.40
N GLY A 308 -27.57 -0.54 3.88
CA GLY A 308 -27.71 -0.06 5.25
C GLY A 308 -26.55 0.80 5.70
N TRP A 309 -26.08 0.68 6.95
CA TRP A 309 -25.21 1.70 7.57
C TRP A 309 -24.06 1.12 8.38
N PHE A 310 -22.89 1.75 8.28
CA PHE A 310 -21.78 1.59 9.20
C PHE A 310 -21.96 2.49 10.42
N VAL A 311 -21.94 1.88 11.61
CA VAL A 311 -22.16 2.55 12.89
C VAL A 311 -20.98 2.26 13.83
N PRO A 312 -20.33 3.27 14.43
CA PRO A 312 -19.25 3.06 15.38
C PRO A 312 -19.81 2.59 16.74
N THR A 313 -19.08 1.71 17.42
CA THR A 313 -19.47 1.19 18.75
C THR A 313 -18.83 1.95 19.90
N ARG A 314 -17.98 2.94 19.60
CA ARG A 314 -17.27 3.76 20.59
C ARG A 314 -18.25 4.42 21.56
N SER A 315 -17.83 4.59 22.81
CA SER A 315 -18.65 5.31 23.80
C SER A 315 -18.72 6.78 23.43
N LEU A 316 -19.91 7.36 23.55
CA LEU A 316 -20.14 8.79 23.35
C LEU A 316 -20.31 9.47 24.71
N ASP A 317 -20.23 10.80 24.76
CA ASP A 317 -20.61 11.56 25.95
C ASP A 317 -22.13 11.47 26.22
N GLU A 318 -22.54 11.77 27.46
CA GLU A 318 -23.95 11.66 27.88
C GLU A 318 -24.89 12.55 27.05
N ALA A 319 -24.42 13.73 26.62
CA ALA A 319 -25.21 14.68 25.84
C ALA A 319 -25.52 14.16 24.43
N ARG A 320 -24.57 13.47 23.79
CA ARG A 320 -24.76 12.79 22.50
C ARG A 320 -25.57 11.51 22.66
N GLN A 321 -25.33 10.73 23.70
CA GLN A 321 -26.13 9.53 23.98
C GLN A 321 -27.63 9.86 24.13
N ALA A 322 -27.97 10.97 24.79
CA ALA A 322 -29.36 11.41 24.97
C ALA A 322 -30.08 11.76 23.66
N GLN A 323 -29.34 12.00 22.57
CA GLN A 323 -29.90 12.32 21.25
C GLN A 323 -30.13 11.08 20.38
N LEU A 324 -29.64 9.91 20.80
CA LEU A 324 -29.70 8.69 20.01
C LEU A 324 -30.89 7.80 20.41
N PRO A 325 -31.54 7.14 19.43
CA PRO A 325 -32.55 6.12 19.69
C PRO A 325 -32.04 4.95 20.54
N ALA A 326 -32.93 4.36 21.34
CA ALA A 326 -32.58 3.33 22.31
C ALA A 326 -32.14 1.99 21.68
N ASP A 327 -32.67 1.64 20.51
CA ASP A 327 -32.28 0.48 19.71
C ASP A 327 -30.85 0.64 19.15
N LEU A 328 -30.51 1.83 18.64
CA LEU A 328 -29.15 2.16 18.17
C LEU A 328 -28.12 2.10 19.30
N LEU A 329 -28.43 2.70 20.46
CA LEU A 329 -27.56 2.63 21.64
C LEU A 329 -27.30 1.19 22.10
N ARG A 330 -28.32 0.33 22.02
CA ARG A 330 -28.22 -1.09 22.36
C ARG A 330 -27.32 -1.85 21.39
N LEU A 331 -27.43 -1.57 20.09
CA LEU A 331 -26.53 -2.12 19.07
C LEU A 331 -25.08 -1.69 19.32
N MET A 332 -24.83 -0.39 19.53
CA MET A 332 -23.49 0.11 19.86
C MET A 332 -22.91 -0.58 21.11
N ALA A 333 -23.73 -0.80 22.14
CA ALA A 333 -23.32 -1.52 23.34
C ALA A 333 -23.03 -3.01 23.07
N PHE A 334 -23.83 -3.67 22.22
CA PHE A 334 -23.62 -5.05 21.78
C PHE A 334 -22.29 -5.22 21.04
N GLY A 335 -21.99 -4.33 20.09
CA GLY A 335 -20.74 -4.37 19.33
C GLY A 335 -19.54 -4.15 20.25
N ARG A 336 -19.64 -3.17 21.16
CA ARG A 336 -18.59 -2.87 22.14
C ARG A 336 -18.33 -4.02 23.11
N SER A 337 -19.36 -4.70 23.61
CA SER A 337 -19.18 -5.83 24.55
C SER A 337 -18.50 -7.04 23.90
N ARG A 338 -18.51 -7.14 22.57
CA ARG A 338 -17.83 -8.17 21.78
C ARG A 338 -16.54 -7.69 21.11
N SER A 339 -16.08 -6.49 21.49
CA SER A 339 -14.85 -5.89 20.97
C SER A 339 -14.85 -5.63 19.46
N PHE A 340 -16.02 -5.34 18.89
CA PHE A 340 -16.13 -4.77 17.54
C PHE A 340 -16.06 -3.24 17.64
N GLN A 341 -15.24 -2.58 16.81
CA GLN A 341 -15.21 -1.12 16.71
C GLN A 341 -16.35 -0.55 15.87
N PHE A 342 -16.88 -1.35 14.93
CA PHE A 342 -17.97 -0.95 14.05
C PHE A 342 -19.03 -2.05 13.91
N LEU A 343 -20.26 -1.65 13.59
CA LEU A 343 -21.32 -2.52 13.13
C LEU A 343 -21.68 -2.13 11.71
N LEU A 344 -21.82 -3.12 10.83
CA LEU A 344 -22.50 -2.94 9.54
C LEU A 344 -23.92 -3.48 9.71
N LEU A 345 -24.90 -2.60 9.60
CA LEU A 345 -26.30 -2.96 9.60
C LEU A 345 -26.72 -3.16 8.15
N ASP A 346 -26.94 -4.40 7.74
CA ASP A 346 -27.25 -4.79 6.36
C ASP A 346 -28.63 -5.46 6.25
N CYS A 347 -29.33 -5.27 5.15
CA CYS A 347 -30.65 -5.86 4.91
C CYS A 347 -30.61 -7.39 4.82
N ASP A 348 -29.49 -7.98 4.40
CA ASP A 348 -29.27 -9.42 4.32
C ASP A 348 -28.38 -9.98 5.44
N GLY A 349 -27.95 -9.12 6.38
CA GLY A 349 -27.13 -9.52 7.51
C GLY A 349 -27.83 -10.51 8.44
N ASP A 350 -27.04 -11.31 9.16
CA ASP A 350 -27.56 -12.29 10.12
C ASP A 350 -28.23 -11.64 11.33
N ARG A 351 -29.21 -12.36 11.89
CA ARG A 351 -29.87 -11.97 13.14
C ARG A 351 -29.12 -12.55 14.33
N SER A 352 -29.08 -11.79 15.42
CA SER A 352 -28.57 -12.24 16.71
C SER A 352 -29.72 -12.42 17.70
N ASP A 353 -29.78 -13.57 18.36
CA ASP A 353 -30.77 -13.86 19.42
C ASP A 353 -30.64 -12.93 20.64
N ASP A 354 -29.48 -12.29 20.80
CA ASP A 354 -29.18 -11.37 21.89
C ASP A 354 -29.74 -9.94 21.67
N LEU A 355 -30.32 -9.68 20.50
CA LEU A 355 -30.84 -8.37 20.10
C LEU A 355 -32.32 -8.47 19.72
N PRO A 356 -33.15 -7.47 20.10
CA PRO A 356 -34.54 -7.44 19.67
C PRO A 356 -34.62 -7.34 18.14
N VAL A 357 -35.63 -7.98 17.57
CA VAL A 357 -35.97 -7.86 16.15
C VAL A 357 -37.24 -7.04 16.04
N HIS A 358 -37.26 -6.12 15.10
CA HIS A 358 -38.39 -5.28 14.77
C HIS A 358 -38.93 -5.69 13.40
N ASP A 359 -40.26 -5.65 13.27
CA ASP A 359 -40.92 -5.82 11.99
C ASP A 359 -40.87 -4.49 11.22
N TRP A 360 -40.35 -4.54 10.00
CA TRP A 360 -40.26 -3.39 9.11
C TRP A 360 -40.49 -3.79 7.65
#